data_AF-W0PEH4-F1
#
_entry.id   AF-W0PEH4-F1
#
_cell.length_a   1.000
_cell.length_b   1.000
_cell.length_c   1.000
_cell.angle_alpha   90.00
_cell.angle_beta   90.00
_cell.angle_gamma   90.00
#
_symmetry.space_group_name_H-M   'P 1'
#
loop_
_entity.id
_entity.type
_entity.pdbx_description
1 polymer ?
#
loop_
_entity_poly.entity_id
_entity_poly.type
_entity_poly.pdbx_seq_one_letter_code
_entity_poly.pdbx_strand_id
1 'polypeptide(L)'
;MRTEDLIAILALNLKPVRADAVGKRLARAHLLGLIGGAVLLVVVFGVSSDMPEQILTPLFWLRLAFPLAMIAVAVTLAERLVRPGVAITSAWLMTLLPMLTMMLGVIFLLWLHLLNIA
;
A
#
# COMPACT_ATOMS: atom_id res chain seq x y z
N MET A 1 30.89 29.95 8.63
CA MET A 1 29.41 30.03 8.58
C MET A 1 28.87 29.31 9.81
N ARG A 2 28.02 29.94 10.63
CA ARG A 2 27.46 29.34 11.85
C ARG A 2 26.10 28.71 11.54
N THR A 3 26.07 27.40 11.41
CA THR A 3 24.84 26.59 11.23
C THR A 3 23.88 26.73 12.42
N GLU A 4 24.42 26.98 13.60
CA GLU A 4 23.70 27.10 14.87
C GLU A 4 22.71 28.28 14.85
N ASP A 5 23.16 29.42 14.33
CA ASP A 5 22.33 30.63 14.22
C ASP A 5 21.21 30.44 13.19
N LEU A 6 21.47 29.69 12.11
CA LEU A 6 20.48 29.39 11.09
C LEU A 6 19.38 28.44 11.61
N ILE A 7 19.78 27.43 12.39
CA ILE A 7 18.84 26.51 13.05
C ILE A 7 17.98 27.28 14.06
N ALA A 8 18.57 28.19 14.84
CA ALA A 8 17.83 29.01 15.79
C ALA A 8 16.77 29.88 15.11
N ILE A 9 17.12 30.53 13.99
CA ILE A 9 16.18 31.35 13.18
C ILE A 9 15.06 30.51 12.58
N LEU A 10 15.36 29.31 12.08
CA LEU A 10 14.36 28.40 11.50
C LEU A 10 13.44 27.78 12.55
N ALA A 11 13.96 27.52 13.76
CA ALA A 11 13.20 26.91 14.86
C ALA A 11 12.26 27.89 15.57
N LEU A 12 12.55 29.19 15.53
CA LEU A 12 11.82 30.26 16.23
C LEU A 12 10.31 30.31 15.91
N ASN A 13 9.86 29.81 14.75
CA ASN A 13 8.45 29.89 14.32
C ASN A 13 7.82 28.54 13.95
N LEU A 14 8.40 27.41 14.37
CA LEU A 14 7.81 26.10 14.10
C LEU A 14 6.54 25.90 14.94
N LYS A 15 5.37 25.97 14.29
CA LYS A 15 4.13 25.48 14.89
C LYS A 15 4.21 23.95 15.02
N PRO A 16 3.83 23.36 16.18
CA PRO A 16 3.80 21.92 16.35
C PRO A 16 2.86 21.29 15.31
N VAL A 17 3.42 20.59 14.34
CA VAL A 17 2.64 19.75 13.42
C VAL A 17 2.35 18.45 14.12
N ARG A 18 1.08 18.04 14.15
CA ARG A 18 0.71 16.74 14.73
C ARG A 18 1.46 15.61 14.01
N ALA A 19 2.06 14.72 14.78
CA ALA A 19 2.83 13.58 14.26
C ALA A 19 2.02 12.64 13.34
N ASP A 20 0.69 12.69 13.40
CA ASP A 20 -0.24 11.89 12.59
C ASP A 20 -0.77 12.59 11.33
N ALA A 21 -0.42 13.86 11.10
CA ALA A 21 -0.99 14.66 10.02
C ALA A 21 -0.65 14.11 8.62
N VAL A 22 0.59 13.64 8.43
CA VAL A 22 1.06 13.04 7.17
C VAL A 22 0.37 11.72 6.91
N GLY A 23 0.34 10.82 7.91
CA GLY A 23 -0.30 9.51 7.78
C GLY A 23 -1.79 9.62 7.48
N LYS A 24 -2.51 10.52 8.16
CA LYS A 24 -3.94 10.78 7.88
C LYS A 24 -4.18 11.31 6.47
N ARG A 25 -3.32 12.21 5.98
CA ARG A 25 -3.44 12.73 4.61
C ARG A 25 -3.19 11.64 3.58
N LEU A 26 -2.19 10.80 3.80
CA LEU A 26 -1.85 9.71 2.90
C LEU A 26 -2.94 8.63 2.88
N ALA A 27 -3.49 8.27 4.04
CA ALA A 27 -4.63 7.37 4.14
C ALA A 27 -5.86 7.88 3.39
N ARG A 28 -6.18 9.19 3.51
CA ARG A 28 -7.28 9.81 2.76
C ARG A 28 -7.03 9.79 1.25
N ALA A 29 -5.81 10.12 0.82
CA ALA A 29 -5.46 10.07 -0.60
C ALA A 29 -5.59 8.66 -1.19
N HIS A 30 -5.20 7.63 -0.43
CA HIS A 30 -5.36 6.24 -0.83
C HIS A 30 -6.82 5.80 -0.86
N LEU A 31 -7.64 6.19 0.12
CA LEU A 31 -9.08 5.90 0.09
C LEU A 31 -9.76 6.53 -1.13
N LEU A 32 -9.42 7.79 -1.44
CA LEU A 32 -9.92 8.46 -2.64
C LEU A 32 -9.44 7.78 -3.92
N GLY A 33 -8.18 7.34 -3.97
CA GLY A 33 -7.65 6.57 -5.09
C GLY A 33 -8.34 5.22 -5.26
N LEU A 34 -8.64 4.53 -4.16
CA LEU A 34 -9.32 3.23 -4.16
C LEU A 34 -10.77 3.37 -4.65
N ILE A 35 -11.50 4.36 -4.14
CA ILE A 35 -12.87 4.67 -4.58
C ILE A 35 -12.86 5.12 -6.04
N GLY A 36 -11.96 6.03 -6.40
CA GLY A 36 -11.83 6.53 -7.78
C GLY A 36 -11.48 5.42 -8.76
N GLY A 37 -10.58 4.50 -8.39
CA GLY A 37 -10.23 3.32 -9.18
C GLY A 37 -11.40 2.35 -9.33
N ALA A 38 -12.14 2.08 -8.26
CA ALA A 38 -13.33 1.23 -8.31
C ALA A 38 -14.42 1.83 -9.22
N VAL A 39 -14.68 3.14 -9.09
CA VAL A 39 -15.61 3.86 -9.97
C VAL A 39 -15.14 3.82 -11.42
N LEU A 40 -13.85 4.05 -11.68
CA LEU A 40 -13.28 3.99 -13.03
C LEU A 40 -13.45 2.60 -13.64
N LEU A 41 -13.20 1.53 -12.88
CA LEU A 41 -13.41 0.16 -13.35
C LEU A 41 -14.87 -0.09 -13.72
N VAL A 42 -15.82 0.36 -12.89
CA VAL A 42 -17.26 0.22 -13.17
C VAL A 42 -17.67 1.03 -14.40
N VAL A 43 -17.14 2.25 -14.57
CA VAL A 43 -17.47 3.12 -15.71
C VAL A 43 -16.90 2.56 -17.02
N VAL A 44 -15.68 2.04 -17.01
CA VAL A 44 -14.99 1.56 -18.22
C VAL A 44 -15.41 0.15 -18.60
N PHE A 45 -15.52 -0.76 -17.64
CA PHE A 45 -15.76 -2.19 -17.89
C PHE A 45 -17.20 -2.63 -17.60
N GLY A 46 -17.99 -1.80 -16.91
CA GLY A 46 -19.31 -2.19 -16.42
C GLY A 46 -19.25 -3.17 -15.25
N VAL A 47 -20.42 -3.50 -14.70
CA VAL A 47 -20.59 -4.61 -13.74
C VAL A 47 -21.01 -5.82 -14.55
N SER A 48 -20.12 -6.79 -14.71
CA SER A 48 -20.43 -8.03 -15.41
C SER A 48 -21.40 -8.89 -14.60
N SER A 49 -22.36 -9.58 -15.24
CA SER A 49 -23.38 -10.36 -14.56
C SER A 49 -22.84 -11.57 -13.78
N ASP A 50 -21.62 -11.99 -14.10
CA ASP A 50 -20.88 -13.06 -13.44
C ASP A 50 -20.03 -12.58 -12.24
N MET A 51 -19.95 -11.26 -11.98
CA MET A 51 -19.22 -10.72 -10.81
C MET A 51 -19.64 -11.34 -9.47
N PRO A 52 -20.95 -11.54 -9.18
CA PRO A 52 -21.38 -12.12 -7.91
C PRO A 52 -20.79 -13.53 -7.69
N GLU A 53 -20.70 -14.33 -8.75
CA GLU A 53 -20.07 -15.65 -8.69
C GLU A 53 -18.55 -15.54 -8.53
N GLN A 54 -17.91 -14.59 -9.23
CA GLN A 54 -16.47 -14.37 -9.13
C GLN A 54 -16.03 -13.94 -7.72
N ILE A 55 -16.81 -13.11 -7.01
CA ILE A 55 -16.52 -12.68 -5.63
C ILE A 55 -16.49 -13.87 -4.64
N LEU A 56 -17.24 -14.94 -4.93
CA LEU A 56 -17.22 -16.15 -4.12
C LEU A 56 -15.97 -17.00 -4.37
N THR A 57 -15.22 -16.74 -5.44
CA THR A 57 -14.00 -17.48 -5.74
C THR A 57 -12.82 -16.97 -4.91
N PRO A 58 -11.98 -17.88 -4.37
CA PRO A 58 -10.74 -17.49 -3.68
C PRO A 58 -9.79 -16.67 -4.56
N LEU A 59 -9.83 -16.89 -5.87
CA LEU A 59 -8.94 -16.25 -6.84
C LEU A 59 -9.20 -14.75 -6.96
N PHE A 60 -10.47 -14.33 -6.86
CA PHE A 60 -10.84 -12.91 -6.81
C PHE A 60 -10.18 -12.21 -5.62
N TRP A 61 -10.31 -12.78 -4.42
CA TRP A 61 -9.71 -12.24 -3.21
C TRP A 61 -8.19 -12.20 -3.28
N LEU A 62 -7.56 -13.18 -3.92
CA LEU A 62 -6.10 -13.17 -4.11
C LEU A 62 -5.66 -12.02 -5.04
N ARG A 63 -6.38 -11.81 -6.15
CA ARG A 63 -6.13 -10.68 -7.07
C ARG A 63 -6.32 -9.33 -6.41
N LEU A 64 -7.25 -9.23 -5.45
CA LEU A 64 -7.53 -8.00 -4.70
C LEU A 64 -6.57 -7.78 -3.51
N ALA A 65 -6.18 -8.85 -2.81
CA ALA A 65 -5.32 -8.80 -1.64
C ALA A 65 -3.92 -8.26 -1.99
N PHE A 66 -3.41 -8.58 -3.18
CA PHE A 66 -2.08 -8.14 -3.59
C PHE A 66 -1.94 -6.61 -3.71
N PRO A 67 -2.77 -5.89 -4.49
CA PRO A 67 -2.74 -4.43 -4.52
C PRO A 67 -2.93 -3.80 -3.14
N LEU A 68 -3.81 -4.36 -2.31
CA LEU A 68 -4.05 -3.87 -0.95
C LEU A 68 -2.81 -4.01 -0.05
N ALA A 69 -2.13 -5.15 -0.10
CA ALA A 69 -0.89 -5.37 0.63
C ALA A 69 0.22 -4.42 0.14
N MET A 70 0.32 -4.20 -1.18
CA MET A 70 1.26 -3.25 -1.75
C MET A 70 0.99 -1.82 -1.30
N ILE A 71 -0.27 -1.39 -1.26
CA ILE A 71 -0.67 -0.08 -0.74
C ILE A 71 -0.25 0.07 0.73
N ALA A 72 -0.51 -0.95 1.56
CA ALA A 72 -0.16 -0.90 2.98
C ALA A 72 1.36 -0.71 3.19
N VAL A 73 2.18 -1.43 2.42
CA VAL A 73 3.63 -1.27 2.50
C VAL A 73 4.10 0.06 1.94
N ALA A 74 3.55 0.53 0.82
CA ALA A 74 3.88 1.84 0.27
C ALA A 74 3.60 2.98 1.26
N VAL A 75 2.45 2.93 1.97
CA VAL A 75 2.09 3.91 3.00
C VAL A 75 3.09 3.90 4.16
N THR A 76 3.42 2.72 4.69
CA THR A 76 4.38 2.63 5.82
C THR A 76 5.79 3.08 5.42
N LEU A 77 6.22 2.78 4.19
CA LEU A 77 7.51 3.24 3.67
C LEU A 77 7.52 4.77 3.47
N ALA A 78 6.46 5.33 2.89
CA ALA A 78 6.32 6.77 2.71
C ALA A 78 6.32 7.52 4.05
N GLU A 79 5.66 6.99 5.08
CA GLU A 79 5.71 7.57 6.42
C GLU A 79 7.12 7.56 7.04
N ARG A 80 7.92 6.51 6.79
CA ARG A 80 9.31 6.42 7.24
C ARG A 80 10.21 7.41 6.50
N LEU A 81 10.04 7.57 5.19
CA LEU A 81 10.84 8.50 4.38
C LEU A 81 10.64 9.97 4.77
N VAL A 82 9.44 10.32 5.23
CA VAL A 82 9.12 11.70 5.67
C VAL A 82 9.74 12.00 7.06
N ARG A 83 10.17 10.98 7.82
CA ARG A 83 10.78 11.16 9.15
C ARG A 83 12.32 11.13 9.03
N PRO A 84 13.01 12.28 9.13
CA PRO A 84 14.47 12.31 9.07
C PRO A 84 15.07 11.54 10.26
N GLY A 85 16.06 10.68 9.98
CA GLY A 85 16.79 9.89 11.00
C GLY A 85 16.29 8.46 11.22
N VAL A 86 15.22 8.03 10.56
CA VAL A 86 14.77 6.63 10.63
C VAL A 86 15.59 5.78 9.65
N ALA A 87 16.21 4.70 10.12
CA ALA A 87 16.95 3.78 9.28
C ALA A 87 16.04 3.09 8.25
N ILE A 88 16.32 3.31 6.96
CA ILE A 88 15.57 2.76 5.81
C ILE A 88 16.04 1.33 5.45
N THR A 89 17.14 0.85 6.03
CA THR A 89 17.74 -0.45 5.71
C THR A 89 16.80 -1.64 5.92
N SER A 90 15.90 -1.59 6.91
CA SER A 90 14.87 -2.63 7.13
C SER A 90 13.62 -2.46 6.26
N ALA A 91 13.46 -1.32 5.59
CA ALA A 91 12.23 -0.98 4.88
C ALA A 91 12.10 -1.73 3.54
N TRP A 92 13.22 -2.10 2.91
CA TRP A 92 13.24 -2.98 1.74
C TRP A 92 12.71 -4.40 2.04
N LEU A 93 12.97 -4.93 3.26
CA LEU A 93 12.40 -6.22 3.69
C LEU A 93 10.88 -6.16 3.81
N MET A 94 10.32 -5.01 4.23
CA MET A 94 8.86 -4.84 4.28
C MET A 94 8.24 -4.85 2.88
N THR A 95 8.94 -4.33 1.86
CA THR A 95 8.51 -4.41 0.44
C THR A 95 8.61 -5.82 -0.13
N LEU A 96 9.58 -6.62 0.31
CA LEU A 96 9.71 -8.01 -0.12
C LEU A 96 8.60 -8.91 0.44
N LEU A 97 7.98 -8.53 1.57
CA LEU A 97 7.00 -9.36 2.26
C LEU A 97 5.70 -9.57 1.44
N PRO A 98 4.99 -8.53 0.94
CA PRO A 98 3.82 -8.72 0.08
C PRO A 98 4.16 -9.48 -1.19
N MET A 99 5.32 -9.17 -1.78
CA MET A 99 5.79 -9.81 -3.02
C MET A 99 5.95 -11.32 -2.82
N LEU A 100 6.63 -11.73 -1.74
CA LEU A 100 6.81 -13.14 -1.39
C LEU A 100 5.48 -13.81 -1.03
N THR A 101 4.61 -13.14 -0.26
CA THR A 101 3.30 -13.72 0.10
C THR A 101 2.44 -13.99 -1.14
N MET A 102 2.45 -13.09 -2.11
CA MET A 102 1.70 -13.29 -3.35
C MET A 102 2.35 -14.34 -4.24
N MET A 103 3.67 -14.34 -4.34
CA MET A 103 4.42 -15.36 -5.09
C MET A 103 4.12 -16.77 -4.55
N LEU A 104 4.12 -16.93 -3.22
CA LEU A 104 3.75 -18.19 -2.57
C LEU A 104 2.27 -18.54 -2.81
N GLY A 105 1.35 -17.57 -2.77
CA GLY A 105 -0.07 -17.79 -3.06
C GLY A 105 -0.32 -18.27 -4.49
N VAL A 106 0.38 -17.71 -5.47
CA VAL A 106 0.31 -18.13 -6.89
C VAL A 106 0.91 -19.53 -7.07
N ILE A 107 2.07 -19.81 -6.47
CA ILE A 107 2.70 -21.14 -6.51
C ILE A 107 1.77 -22.20 -5.89
N PHE A 108 1.13 -21.88 -4.76
CA PHE A 108 0.20 -22.77 -4.08
C PHE A 108 -1.05 -23.06 -4.92
N LEU A 109 -1.62 -22.04 -5.57
CA LEU A 109 -2.76 -22.23 -6.48
C LEU A 109 -2.41 -23.05 -7.72
N LEU A 110 -1.23 -22.83 -8.31
CA LEU A 110 -0.73 -23.62 -9.43
C LEU A 110 -0.50 -25.08 -9.03
N TRP A 111 0.03 -25.31 -7.83
CA TRP A 111 0.22 -26.65 -7.27
C TRP A 111 -1.11 -27.38 -7.04
N LEU A 112 -2.10 -26.69 -6.44
CA LEU A 112 -3.44 -27.23 -6.23
C LEU A 112 -4.14 -27.59 -7.57
N HIS A 113 -3.95 -26.74 -8.59
CA HIS A 113 -4.50 -26.99 -9.92
C HIS A 113 -3.84 -28.20 -10.59
N LEU A 114 -2.51 -28.35 -10.48
CA LEU A 114 -1.78 -29.53 -10.98
C LEU A 114 -2.22 -30.83 -10.29
N LEU A 115 -2.51 -30.79 -8.99
CA LEU A 115 -3.01 -31.94 -8.22
C LEU A 115 -4.44 -32.35 -8.56
N ASN A 116 -5.23 -31.43 -9.12
CA ASN A 116 -6.62 -31.68 -9.52
C ASN A 116 -6.74 -32.21 -10.96
N ILE A 117 -5.65 -32.20 -11.73
CA ILE A 117 -5.59 -32.69 -13.13
C ILE A 117 -4.88 -34.06 -13.21
N ALA A 118 -4.15 -34.47 -12.16
CA ALA A 118 -3.49 -35.77 -12.02
C ALA A 118 -4.40 -36.80 -11.33
#